data_AF-A0A2W5B5Q2-F1
#
_entry.id   AF-A0A2W5B5Q2-F1
#
_cell.length_a   1.000
_cell.length_b   1.000
_cell.length_c   1.000
_cell.angle_alpha   90.00
_cell.angle_beta   90.00
_cell.angle_gamma   90.00
#
_symmetry.space_group_name_H-M   'P 1'
#
loop_
_entity.id
_entity.type
_entity.pdbx_description
1 polymer ?
#
loop_
_entity_poly.entity_id
_entity_poly.type
_entity_poly.pdbx_seq_one_letter_code
_entity_poly.pdbx_strand_id
1 'polypeptide(L)'
;MPCYPMKQGTYRISSGYGARWGSFHAGLDFAAPLGTPIYAVADGVIVQGADRAPGSVSGFGNWVWQDSQKECGKDFIYGHMRHHEIYVRAGQRVKEGQLIARVGSEGQSTGAHLHFEVWGSPGRMGGRHENPANWLKGKPHPGAVTPAPKPKQQPKGGNVETTYGVDVSVHQNGMSLKQAAREGIDFAIIRTTDGTYKDKCYQSHLADAESAGLVTAAYHYLRNPSEGTSVAAQVQASLQVMGNKKRPMWIDVETNVGLHVDHIRACKREFERHGVRVIGAYSYVPYWERRIAPREPDSHEFGKFWVAAYGRNASGKPRDIYPGNNHRQWGYPLGNQKPSLWQFGSNAQVAGFSVDINAFRGTKEQLRALFYGGSAKPTPAKPSKPQHKEDNMTDFDQIDRRYKSRVPGSKVTMTPLDMVRNVDAHAFLILQKIEQLEQKIDQLTEGK
;
A
#
# COMPACT_ATOMS: atom_id res chain seq x y z
N MET A 1 14.07 14.48 18.38
CA MET A 1 14.30 14.43 19.84
C MET A 1 13.21 13.56 20.41
N PRO A 2 13.45 12.61 21.33
CA PRO A 2 12.43 11.62 21.65
C PRO A 2 11.10 12.25 22.14
N CYS A 3 9.97 11.66 21.78
CA CYS A 3 8.62 12.20 22.02
C CYS A 3 7.69 11.21 22.74
N TYR A 4 6.48 11.65 23.08
CA TYR A 4 5.42 10.74 23.54
C TYR A 4 4.91 9.81 22.40
N PRO A 5 4.43 8.60 22.74
CA PRO A 5 3.90 7.66 21.74
C PRO A 5 2.51 8.03 21.21
N MET A 6 1.83 9.02 21.80
CA MET A 6 0.47 9.43 21.46
C MET A 6 0.32 10.94 21.59
N LYS A 7 -0.64 11.52 20.86
CA LYS A 7 -0.91 12.97 20.92
C LYS A 7 -1.47 13.36 22.29
N GLN A 8 -1.16 14.59 22.72
CA GLN A 8 -1.74 15.12 23.96
C GLN A 8 -3.27 15.21 23.80
N GLY A 9 -4.00 14.84 24.86
CA GLY A 9 -5.46 14.89 24.87
C GLY A 9 -6.18 13.72 24.16
N THR A 10 -5.45 12.78 23.54
CA THR A 10 -6.07 11.59 22.91
C THR A 10 -6.05 10.35 23.79
N TYR A 11 -5.52 10.45 25.01
CA TYR A 11 -5.39 9.33 25.94
C TYR A 11 -5.49 9.81 27.39
N ARG A 12 -5.73 8.85 28.29
CA ARG A 12 -5.46 8.97 29.73
C ARG A 12 -4.53 7.84 30.16
N ILE A 13 -3.67 8.07 31.16
CA ILE A 13 -2.91 6.98 31.75
C ILE A 13 -3.87 6.15 32.59
N SER A 14 -4.08 4.89 32.21
CA SER A 14 -4.99 3.97 32.91
C SER A 14 -4.27 3.08 33.90
N SER A 15 -2.98 2.80 33.70
CA SER A 15 -2.21 1.98 34.64
C SER A 15 -0.71 2.23 34.53
N GLY A 16 0.00 2.14 35.66
CA GLY A 16 1.41 2.48 35.81
C GLY A 16 2.36 1.29 35.76
N TYR A 17 3.66 1.58 35.59
CA TYR A 17 4.75 0.62 35.69
C TYR A 17 4.99 0.18 37.14
N GLY A 18 5.18 -1.13 37.38
CA GLY A 18 5.51 -1.68 38.69
C GLY A 18 4.63 -2.84 39.14
N ALA A 19 4.80 -3.25 40.39
CA ALA A 19 4.07 -4.37 40.99
C ALA A 19 2.57 -4.07 41.15
N ARG A 20 1.73 -5.05 40.78
CA ARG A 20 0.27 -5.00 40.89
C ARG A 20 -0.26 -6.39 41.22
N TRP A 21 -1.03 -6.54 42.31
CA TRP A 21 -1.79 -7.77 42.60
C TRP A 21 -0.97 -9.08 42.47
N GLY A 22 0.30 -9.07 42.92
CA GLY A 22 1.19 -10.24 42.85
C GLY A 22 1.89 -10.46 41.50
N SER A 23 1.68 -9.62 40.50
CA SER A 23 2.37 -9.64 39.20
C SER A 23 3.08 -8.32 38.90
N PHE A 24 4.08 -8.33 38.02
CA PHE A 24 4.82 -7.13 37.63
C PHE A 24 4.35 -6.61 36.27
N HIS A 25 4.04 -5.32 36.18
CA HIS A 25 3.74 -4.69 34.92
C HIS A 25 4.91 -3.89 34.37
N ALA A 26 5.38 -4.34 33.21
CA ALA A 26 6.56 -3.87 32.52
C ALA A 26 6.36 -2.59 31.67
N GLY A 27 5.11 -2.12 31.51
CA GLY A 27 4.79 -0.97 30.68
C GLY A 27 4.08 0.18 31.42
N LEU A 28 3.64 1.14 30.63
CA LEU A 28 2.72 2.22 31.00
C LEU A 28 1.53 2.15 30.03
N ASP A 29 0.31 2.13 30.57
CA ASP A 29 -0.89 1.92 29.77
C ASP A 29 -1.60 3.24 29.46
N PHE A 30 -1.82 3.49 28.18
CA PHE A 30 -2.45 4.69 27.62
C PHE A 30 -3.84 4.32 27.11
N ALA A 31 -4.86 4.42 27.98
CA ALA A 31 -6.25 4.19 27.57
C ALA A 31 -6.71 5.25 26.58
N ALA A 32 -7.21 4.80 25.44
CA ALA A 32 -7.63 5.63 24.32
C ALA A 32 -8.65 4.89 23.44
N PRO A 33 -9.50 5.59 22.67
CA PRO A 33 -10.41 4.95 21.73
C PRO A 33 -9.68 4.04 20.72
N LEU A 34 -10.35 2.99 20.26
CA LEU A 34 -9.86 2.15 19.16
C LEU A 34 -9.53 3.01 17.94
N GLY A 35 -8.46 2.66 17.24
CA GLY A 35 -7.97 3.42 16.08
C GLY A 35 -7.17 4.67 16.44
N THR A 36 -6.98 5.02 17.72
CA THR A 36 -6.19 6.19 18.09
C THR A 36 -4.73 6.03 17.62
N PRO A 37 -4.13 7.01 16.94
CA PRO A 37 -2.76 6.93 16.41
C PRO A 37 -1.67 6.67 17.46
N ILE A 38 -0.72 5.77 17.14
CA ILE A 38 0.49 5.46 17.91
C ILE A 38 1.73 5.84 17.07
N TYR A 39 2.67 6.56 17.67
CA TYR A 39 3.85 7.11 17.02
C TYR A 39 5.16 6.53 17.57
N ALA A 40 6.17 6.43 16.71
CA ALA A 40 7.55 6.11 17.08
C ALA A 40 8.07 7.18 18.03
N VAL A 41 8.60 6.78 19.18
CA VAL A 41 9.02 7.71 20.24
C VAL A 41 10.43 8.23 20.02
N ALA A 42 11.19 7.60 19.13
CA ALA A 42 12.55 7.97 18.76
C ALA A 42 12.82 7.54 17.32
N ASP A 43 13.94 7.98 16.77
CA ASP A 43 14.50 7.39 15.56
C ASP A 43 14.96 5.96 15.87
N GLY A 44 14.82 5.03 14.92
CA GLY A 44 15.24 3.64 15.14
C GLY A 44 14.94 2.71 13.97
N VAL A 45 15.07 1.42 14.22
CA VAL A 45 14.76 0.33 13.29
C VAL A 45 13.71 -0.57 13.91
N ILE A 46 12.69 -0.94 13.15
CA ILE A 46 11.70 -1.91 13.59
C ILE A 46 12.31 -3.30 13.54
N VAL A 47 12.30 -3.99 14.68
CA VAL A 47 12.73 -5.38 14.80
C VAL A 47 11.57 -6.31 14.45
N GLN A 48 10.36 -5.97 14.89
CA GLN A 48 9.15 -6.74 14.60
C GLN A 48 7.94 -5.82 14.46
N GLY A 49 7.06 -6.09 13.49
CA GLY A 49 5.84 -5.34 13.29
C GLY A 49 4.79 -6.12 12.50
N ALA A 50 4.27 -5.53 11.43
CA ALA A 50 3.15 -6.05 10.64
C ALA A 50 3.43 -7.37 9.91
N ASP A 51 4.70 -7.78 9.84
CA ASP A 51 5.18 -9.02 9.26
C ASP A 51 4.94 -10.24 10.16
N ARG A 52 4.60 -10.03 11.44
CA ARG A 52 4.21 -11.12 12.34
C ARG A 52 2.82 -11.66 12.00
N ALA A 53 2.50 -12.89 12.41
CA ALA A 53 1.13 -13.37 12.33
C ALA A 53 0.20 -12.64 13.33
N PRO A 54 -1.08 -12.41 13.00
CA PRO A 54 -2.05 -11.84 13.95
C PRO A 54 -2.13 -12.63 15.25
N GLY A 55 -2.12 -11.96 16.40
CA GLY A 55 -2.25 -12.60 17.71
C GLY A 55 -1.02 -13.41 18.15
N SER A 56 0.08 -13.37 17.39
CA SER A 56 1.26 -14.21 17.61
C SER A 56 2.15 -13.78 18.78
N VAL A 57 1.76 -12.75 19.53
CA VAL A 57 2.54 -12.24 20.66
C VAL A 57 1.76 -12.51 21.94
N SER A 58 2.20 -13.52 22.70
CA SER A 58 1.58 -13.87 23.99
C SER A 58 1.47 -12.65 24.90
N GLY A 59 0.32 -12.46 25.54
CA GLY A 59 0.01 -11.28 26.35
C GLY A 59 -0.41 -10.06 25.53
N PHE A 60 0.38 -9.66 24.54
CA PHE A 60 0.16 -8.41 23.78
C PHE A 60 -0.85 -8.53 22.63
N GLY A 61 -1.12 -9.75 22.15
CA GLY A 61 -1.83 -10.00 20.90
C GLY A 61 -0.95 -9.64 19.71
N ASN A 62 -0.82 -8.34 19.44
CA ASN A 62 0.09 -7.81 18.44
C ASN A 62 0.97 -6.71 19.06
N TRP A 63 2.15 -6.51 18.46
CA TRP A 63 3.07 -5.48 18.91
C TRP A 63 3.88 -4.84 17.78
N VAL A 64 4.59 -3.77 18.12
CA VAL A 64 5.71 -3.23 17.38
C VAL A 64 6.87 -3.23 18.34
N TRP A 65 7.99 -3.80 17.90
CA TRP A 65 9.27 -3.70 18.60
C TRP A 65 10.20 -2.84 17.78
N GLN A 66 10.60 -1.71 18.36
CA GLN A 66 11.54 -0.75 17.81
C GLN A 66 12.87 -0.84 18.58
N ASP A 67 13.97 -1.08 17.86
CA ASP A 67 15.34 -0.91 18.33
C ASP A 67 15.76 0.54 18.09
N SER A 68 16.21 1.21 19.14
CA SER A 68 16.78 2.55 19.09
C SER A 68 18.04 2.63 19.97
N GLN A 69 18.78 1.53 20.07
CA GLN A 69 19.99 1.45 20.87
C GLN A 69 21.06 2.41 20.36
N LYS A 70 21.20 2.55 19.04
CA LYS A 70 22.18 3.45 18.43
C LYS A 70 21.82 4.92 18.60
N GLU A 71 20.53 5.22 18.71
CA GLU A 71 19.99 6.57 18.73
C GLU A 71 19.82 7.12 20.15
N CYS A 72 19.39 6.28 21.10
CA CYS A 72 19.19 6.68 22.49
C CYS A 72 19.45 5.59 23.54
N GLY A 73 20.04 4.45 23.16
CA GLY A 73 20.36 3.35 24.10
C GLY A 73 19.12 2.65 24.66
N LYS A 74 18.02 2.60 23.89
CA LYS A 74 16.73 2.03 24.31
C LYS A 74 16.07 1.19 23.22
N ASP A 75 15.29 0.20 23.64
CA ASP A 75 14.24 -0.41 22.80
C ASP A 75 12.87 0.00 23.32
N PHE A 76 11.91 -0.01 22.40
CA PHE A 76 10.52 0.35 22.68
C PHE A 76 9.58 -0.75 22.20
N ILE A 77 8.61 -1.09 23.05
CA ILE A 77 7.52 -2.02 22.72
C ILE A 77 6.20 -1.27 22.76
N TYR A 78 5.39 -1.48 21.73
CA TYR A 78 4.02 -0.99 21.62
C TYR A 78 3.12 -2.21 21.49
N GLY A 79 2.12 -2.38 22.37
CA GLY A 79 1.27 -3.55 22.44
C GLY A 79 -0.23 -3.27 22.30
N HIS A 80 -0.99 -4.35 22.10
CA HIS A 80 -2.46 -4.39 21.98
C HIS A 80 -3.03 -3.70 20.74
N MET A 81 -2.26 -3.56 19.66
CA MET A 81 -2.77 -2.95 18.43
C MET A 81 -3.58 -3.94 17.59
N ARG A 82 -4.48 -3.37 16.78
CA ARG A 82 -5.08 -4.06 15.65
C ARG A 82 -3.99 -4.48 14.68
N HIS A 83 -3.93 -5.78 14.39
CA HIS A 83 -2.90 -6.33 13.53
C HIS A 83 -2.83 -5.61 12.17
N HIS A 84 -4.00 -5.37 11.56
CA HIS A 84 -4.14 -4.68 10.28
C HIS A 84 -3.89 -3.16 10.35
N GLU A 85 -3.71 -2.61 11.54
CA GLU A 85 -3.35 -1.21 11.77
C GLU A 85 -1.93 -1.04 12.31
N ILE A 86 -1.06 -2.05 12.12
CA ILE A 86 0.39 -1.91 12.28
C ILE A 86 0.97 -1.53 10.91
N TYR A 87 1.65 -0.39 10.84
CA TYR A 87 2.07 0.25 9.58
C TYR A 87 3.56 0.09 9.28
N VAL A 88 4.27 -0.64 10.13
CA VAL A 88 5.72 -0.81 10.03
C VAL A 88 6.09 -2.27 10.16
N ARG A 89 7.16 -2.69 9.48
CA ARG A 89 7.64 -4.08 9.40
C ARG A 89 9.11 -4.19 9.80
N ALA A 90 9.56 -5.40 10.13
CA ALA A 90 10.96 -5.67 10.43
C ALA A 90 11.92 -5.06 9.39
N GLY A 91 13.03 -4.49 9.87
CA GLY A 91 14.05 -3.81 9.08
C GLY A 91 13.72 -2.37 8.68
N GLN A 92 12.49 -1.89 8.91
CA GLN A 92 12.11 -0.53 8.55
C GLN A 92 12.72 0.52 9.49
N ARG A 93 13.42 1.51 8.93
CA ARG A 93 13.82 2.71 9.68
C ARG A 93 12.63 3.62 9.92
N VAL A 94 12.49 4.10 11.15
CA VAL A 94 11.43 5.03 11.55
C VAL A 94 12.05 6.30 12.14
N LYS A 95 11.35 7.41 11.98
CA LYS A 95 11.69 8.67 12.62
C LYS A 95 10.81 8.92 13.84
N GLU A 96 11.35 9.61 14.82
CA GLU A 96 10.57 10.15 15.94
C GLU A 96 9.32 10.89 15.42
N GLY A 97 8.17 10.65 16.06
CA GLY A 97 6.88 11.20 15.66
C GLY A 97 6.25 10.55 14.42
N GLN A 98 6.86 9.52 13.83
CA GLN A 98 6.27 8.78 12.72
C GLN A 98 5.12 7.89 13.20
N LEU A 99 3.98 7.93 12.50
CA LEU A 99 2.87 7.01 12.75
C LEU A 99 3.30 5.56 12.48
N ILE A 100 3.20 4.68 13.48
CA ILE A 100 3.64 3.29 13.38
C ILE A 100 2.53 2.27 13.57
N ALA A 101 1.49 2.61 14.33
CA ALA A 101 0.32 1.75 14.51
C ALA A 101 -0.91 2.54 14.98
N ARG A 102 -2.02 1.84 15.27
CA ARG A 102 -3.19 2.39 15.98
C ARG A 102 -3.61 1.52 17.16
N VAL A 103 -4.19 2.16 18.17
CA VAL A 103 -4.71 1.52 19.38
C VAL A 103 -5.74 0.47 19.01
N GLY A 104 -5.56 -0.72 19.56
CA GLY A 104 -6.51 -1.81 19.50
C GLY A 104 -6.94 -2.23 20.88
N SER A 105 -7.34 -3.49 21.01
CA SER A 105 -7.65 -4.15 22.28
C SER A 105 -7.33 -5.65 22.22
N GLU A 106 -6.37 -6.03 21.38
CA GLU A 106 -6.00 -7.41 21.09
C GLU A 106 -5.17 -8.03 22.23
N GLY A 107 -5.19 -9.36 22.34
CA GLY A 107 -4.46 -10.06 23.39
C GLY A 107 -5.13 -9.92 24.76
N GLN A 108 -4.33 -9.95 25.83
CA GLN A 108 -4.81 -9.85 27.20
C GLN A 108 -5.05 -8.40 27.58
N SER A 109 -6.11 -7.81 27.01
CA SER A 109 -6.51 -6.43 27.26
C SER A 109 -7.94 -6.38 27.82
N THR A 110 -8.16 -5.57 28.86
CA THR A 110 -9.49 -5.34 29.46
C THR A 110 -10.24 -4.16 28.85
N GLY A 111 -9.63 -3.46 27.88
CA GLY A 111 -10.23 -2.35 27.16
C GLY A 111 -9.22 -1.65 26.24
N ALA A 112 -9.69 -0.83 25.30
CA ALA A 112 -8.82 -0.21 24.30
C ALA A 112 -7.72 0.67 24.92
N HIS A 113 -6.46 0.32 24.67
CA HIS A 113 -5.29 1.08 25.14
C HIS A 113 -4.03 0.72 24.35
N LEU A 114 -3.03 1.60 24.40
CA LEU A 114 -1.65 1.25 24.07
C LEU A 114 -0.95 0.80 25.35
N HIS A 115 -0.35 -0.39 25.33
CA HIS A 115 0.66 -0.78 26.32
C HIS A 115 2.04 -0.42 25.78
N PHE A 116 2.79 0.39 26.53
CA PHE A 116 4.09 0.90 26.08
C PHE A 116 5.21 0.55 27.06
N GLU A 117 6.26 -0.11 26.58
CA GLU A 117 7.44 -0.48 27.38
C GLU A 117 8.71 0.24 26.90
N VAL A 118 9.63 0.44 27.84
CA VAL A 118 10.98 0.96 27.58
C VAL A 118 11.99 -0.03 28.14
N TRP A 119 13.00 -0.36 27.35
CA TRP A 119 14.06 -1.29 27.72
C TRP A 119 15.43 -0.63 27.61
N GLY A 120 16.28 -0.79 28.63
CA GLY A 120 17.67 -0.33 28.61
C GLY A 120 18.58 -1.23 27.76
N SER A 121 19.82 -0.79 27.52
CA SER A 121 20.84 -1.58 26.80
C SER A 121 21.07 -2.97 27.44
N PRO A 122 21.26 -4.04 26.65
CA PRO A 122 21.36 -4.08 25.18
C PRO A 122 20.01 -4.18 24.42
N GLY A 123 18.92 -3.72 25.02
CA GLY A 123 17.57 -3.81 24.45
C GLY A 123 16.79 -5.00 24.99
N ARG A 124 15.68 -5.36 24.36
CA ARG A 124 14.76 -6.38 24.89
C ARG A 124 15.38 -7.79 25.02
N MET A 125 16.45 -8.09 24.29
CA MET A 125 17.12 -9.41 24.29
C MET A 125 18.09 -9.63 25.46
N GLY A 126 18.18 -8.70 26.42
CA GLY A 126 19.06 -8.85 27.59
C GLY A 126 19.16 -7.64 28.51
N GLY A 127 18.49 -6.55 28.16
CA GLY A 127 18.38 -5.34 28.98
C GLY A 127 17.25 -5.44 29.99
N ARG A 128 17.21 -4.49 30.92
CA ARG A 128 16.14 -4.39 31.93
C ARG A 128 14.99 -3.51 31.45
N HIS A 129 13.78 -3.82 31.88
CA HIS A 129 12.67 -2.87 31.80
C HIS A 129 12.98 -1.61 32.60
N GLU A 130 12.56 -0.47 32.06
CA GLU A 130 12.66 0.83 32.70
C GLU A 130 11.28 1.47 32.77
N ASN A 131 11.02 2.25 33.82
CA ASN A 131 9.74 2.93 33.98
C ASN A 131 9.51 3.92 32.81
N PRO A 132 8.50 3.70 31.93
CA PRO A 132 8.27 4.56 30.79
C PRO A 132 7.90 5.99 31.17
N ALA A 133 7.27 6.22 32.33
CA ALA A 133 6.92 7.56 32.80
C ALA A 133 8.17 8.42 33.07
N ASN A 134 9.23 7.81 33.62
CA ASN A 134 10.50 8.50 33.84
C ASN A 134 11.16 8.86 32.51
N TRP A 135 11.13 7.92 31.56
CA TRP A 135 11.68 8.17 30.23
C TRP A 135 10.89 9.25 29.50
N LEU A 136 9.57 9.29 29.61
CA LEU A 136 8.71 10.27 28.92
C LEU A 136 8.72 11.67 29.53
N LYS A 137 9.15 11.83 30.78
CA LYS A 137 9.12 13.12 31.50
C LYS A 137 9.82 14.23 30.70
N GLY A 138 9.10 15.32 30.48
CA GLY A 138 9.61 16.53 29.79
C GLY A 138 9.74 16.40 28.27
N LYS A 139 9.33 15.28 27.67
CA LYS A 139 9.36 15.10 26.21
C LYS A 139 8.11 15.70 25.56
N PRO A 140 8.22 16.24 24.33
CA PRO A 140 7.07 16.79 23.63
C PRO A 140 6.10 15.70 23.21
N HIS A 141 4.82 16.07 23.08
CA HIS A 141 3.85 15.22 22.39
C HIS A 141 3.94 15.39 20.88
N PRO A 142 3.70 14.34 20.09
CA PRO A 142 3.65 14.44 18.63
C PRO A 142 2.61 15.51 18.24
N GLY A 143 3.04 16.54 17.52
CA GLY A 143 2.19 17.65 17.09
C GLY A 143 1.97 18.79 18.09
N ALA A 144 2.64 18.82 19.23
CA ALA A 144 2.62 19.98 20.15
C ALA A 144 3.70 21.01 19.78
N VAL A 145 3.26 22.06 19.07
CA VAL A 145 3.82 23.41 18.85
C VAL A 145 5.13 23.59 18.04
N THR A 146 4.96 23.89 16.75
CA THR A 146 5.36 25.17 16.10
C THR A 146 4.51 25.31 14.83
N PRO A 147 4.19 26.53 14.35
CA PRO A 147 3.46 26.71 13.10
C PRO A 147 4.24 26.00 12.01
N ALA A 148 3.54 25.14 11.25
CA ALA A 148 4.16 24.49 10.10
C ALA A 148 4.88 25.56 9.27
N PRO A 149 6.15 25.35 8.88
CA PRO A 149 6.71 26.16 7.81
C PRO A 149 5.71 26.06 6.67
N LYS A 150 5.24 27.21 6.14
CA LYS A 150 4.54 27.21 4.84
C LYS A 150 5.35 26.27 3.95
N PRO A 151 4.72 25.29 3.28
CA PRO A 151 5.46 24.26 2.57
C PRO A 151 6.46 24.96 1.67
N LYS A 152 7.75 24.84 2.01
CA LYS A 152 8.80 25.19 1.06
C LYS A 152 8.51 24.29 -0.12
N GLN A 153 8.19 24.90 -1.26
CA GLN A 153 8.08 24.20 -2.53
C GLN A 153 9.35 23.36 -2.66
N GLN A 154 9.22 22.05 -2.44
CA GLN A 154 10.29 21.12 -2.75
C GLN A 154 10.58 21.27 -4.24
N PRO A 155 11.86 21.17 -4.66
CA PRO A 155 12.27 21.50 -6.01
C PRO A 155 11.39 20.75 -7.02
N LYS A 156 10.92 21.49 -8.03
CA LYS A 156 10.04 21.03 -9.10
C LYS A 156 10.71 19.88 -9.87
N GLY A 157 10.58 18.66 -9.37
CA GLY A 157 10.75 17.45 -10.16
C GLY A 157 9.54 17.35 -11.08
N GLY A 158 9.78 17.52 -12.39
CA GLY A 158 8.83 17.51 -13.52
C GLY A 158 7.34 17.42 -13.18
N ASN A 159 6.58 18.50 -13.44
CA ASN A 159 5.12 18.55 -13.36
C ASN A 159 4.48 17.49 -14.28
N VAL A 160 4.35 16.26 -13.81
CA VAL A 160 3.39 15.31 -14.38
C VAL A 160 2.02 15.76 -13.87
N GLU A 161 1.13 16.09 -14.79
CA GLU A 161 -0.26 16.45 -14.49
C GLU A 161 -0.95 15.30 -13.72
N THR A 162 -1.93 15.62 -12.88
CA THR A 162 -2.73 14.62 -12.16
C THR A 162 -4.18 14.80 -12.50
N THR A 163 -4.78 13.73 -13.01
CA THR A 163 -6.21 13.64 -13.28
C THR A 163 -6.89 12.95 -12.10
N TYR A 164 -8.06 13.45 -11.66
CA TYR A 164 -8.82 12.88 -10.54
C TYR A 164 -10.11 12.24 -11.00
N GLY A 165 -10.52 11.15 -10.37
CA GLY A 165 -11.73 10.43 -10.77
C GLY A 165 -12.39 9.70 -9.64
N VAL A 166 -13.70 9.55 -9.74
CA VAL A 166 -14.48 8.77 -8.78
C VAL A 166 -14.74 7.39 -9.35
N ASP A 167 -14.93 6.41 -8.48
CA ASP A 167 -15.63 5.19 -8.83
C ASP A 167 -16.93 5.09 -8.04
N VAL A 168 -17.99 4.68 -8.73
CA VAL A 168 -19.37 4.80 -8.24
C VAL A 168 -20.17 3.56 -8.54
N SER A 169 -21.16 3.32 -7.69
CA SER A 169 -22.12 2.23 -7.81
C SER A 169 -23.50 2.67 -7.32
N VAL A 170 -24.41 1.72 -7.15
CA VAL A 170 -25.70 1.93 -6.48
C VAL A 170 -25.58 2.61 -5.10
N HIS A 171 -24.42 2.52 -4.43
CA HIS A 171 -24.17 3.19 -3.15
C HIS A 171 -24.16 4.73 -3.28
N GLN A 172 -23.90 5.26 -4.48
CA GLN A 172 -23.96 6.68 -4.81
C GLN A 172 -25.19 7.00 -5.70
N ASN A 173 -26.29 6.26 -5.50
CA ASN A 173 -27.54 6.56 -6.19
C ASN A 173 -27.97 8.02 -5.94
N GLY A 174 -28.25 8.77 -7.02
CA GLY A 174 -28.60 10.19 -6.96
C GLY A 174 -27.41 11.16 -7.01
N MET A 175 -26.17 10.68 -6.95
CA MET A 175 -24.99 11.53 -7.12
C MET A 175 -24.90 12.09 -8.54
N SER A 176 -24.79 13.42 -8.68
CA SER A 176 -24.65 14.07 -10.00
C SER A 176 -23.19 14.09 -10.45
N LEU A 177 -22.88 13.33 -11.50
CA LEU A 177 -21.53 13.34 -12.08
C LEU A 177 -21.24 14.61 -12.89
N LYS A 178 -22.28 15.37 -13.28
CA LYS A 178 -22.12 16.74 -13.79
C LYS A 178 -21.62 17.70 -12.72
N GLN A 179 -22.16 17.59 -11.51
CA GLN A 179 -21.66 18.38 -10.38
C GLN A 179 -20.25 17.95 -9.98
N ALA A 180 -19.98 16.64 -9.96
CA ALA A 180 -18.63 16.13 -9.73
C ALA A 180 -17.62 16.72 -10.73
N ALA A 181 -17.99 16.80 -12.02
CA ALA A 181 -17.15 17.42 -13.05
C ALA A 181 -16.86 18.91 -12.75
N ARG A 182 -17.87 19.68 -12.31
CA ARG A 182 -17.70 21.09 -11.89
C ARG A 182 -16.79 21.23 -10.67
N GLU A 183 -16.71 20.21 -9.83
CA GLU A 183 -15.83 20.15 -8.66
C GLU A 183 -14.40 19.65 -8.98
N GLY A 184 -14.11 19.39 -10.27
CA GLY A 184 -12.78 19.04 -10.75
C GLY A 184 -12.51 17.54 -10.85
N ILE A 185 -13.58 16.72 -10.98
CA ILE A 185 -13.47 15.32 -11.39
C ILE A 185 -13.39 15.23 -12.91
N ASP A 186 -12.47 14.40 -13.41
CA ASP A 186 -12.15 14.29 -14.83
C ASP A 186 -12.58 12.93 -15.43
N PHE A 187 -12.74 11.91 -14.59
CA PHE A 187 -13.18 10.58 -15.00
C PHE A 187 -14.09 9.89 -13.97
N ALA A 188 -14.84 8.91 -14.44
CA ALA A 188 -15.68 8.05 -13.61
C ALA A 188 -15.52 6.57 -14.01
N ILE A 189 -15.38 5.69 -13.01
CA ILE A 189 -15.41 4.23 -13.20
C ILE A 189 -16.69 3.70 -12.55
N ILE A 190 -17.58 3.10 -13.33
CA ILE A 190 -18.97 2.87 -12.92
C ILE A 190 -19.25 1.38 -12.80
N ARG A 191 -19.77 0.94 -11.65
CA ARG A 191 -20.07 -0.49 -11.44
C ARG A 191 -21.15 -0.94 -12.40
N THR A 192 -20.88 -2.04 -13.10
CA THR A 192 -21.92 -2.75 -13.86
C THR A 192 -22.62 -3.77 -12.98
N THR A 193 -21.84 -4.55 -12.22
CA THR A 193 -22.33 -5.73 -11.52
C THR A 193 -21.47 -6.07 -10.32
N ASP A 194 -22.10 -6.75 -9.36
CA ASP A 194 -21.47 -7.51 -8.29
C ASP A 194 -21.88 -8.99 -8.44
N GLY A 195 -20.97 -9.82 -8.96
CA GLY A 195 -21.34 -11.13 -9.49
C GLY A 195 -22.44 -11.00 -10.53
N THR A 196 -23.61 -11.59 -10.27
CA THR A 196 -24.80 -11.43 -11.12
C THR A 196 -25.76 -10.34 -10.66
N TYR A 197 -25.50 -9.69 -9.53
CA TYR A 197 -26.29 -8.53 -9.09
C TYR A 197 -26.03 -7.36 -10.03
N LYS A 198 -27.07 -6.89 -10.70
CA LYS A 198 -27.02 -5.79 -11.68
C LYS A 198 -27.08 -4.45 -10.97
N ASP A 199 -26.09 -3.60 -11.21
CA ASP A 199 -26.11 -2.25 -10.67
C ASP A 199 -27.14 -1.39 -11.41
N LYS A 200 -28.21 -1.02 -10.71
CA LYS A 200 -29.33 -0.24 -11.27
C LYS A 200 -28.96 1.20 -11.61
N CYS A 201 -27.82 1.72 -11.11
CA CYS A 201 -27.40 3.10 -11.33
C CYS A 201 -26.44 3.26 -12.51
N TYR A 202 -25.95 2.16 -13.11
CA TYR A 202 -24.96 2.21 -14.19
C TYR A 202 -25.36 3.14 -15.33
N GLN A 203 -26.57 2.98 -15.87
CA GLN A 203 -27.01 3.73 -17.05
C GLN A 203 -27.19 5.22 -16.76
N SER A 204 -27.73 5.57 -15.59
CA SER A 204 -27.93 6.98 -15.21
C SER A 204 -26.60 7.67 -14.90
N HIS A 205 -25.71 7.03 -14.14
CA HIS A 205 -24.36 7.54 -13.91
C HIS A 205 -23.59 7.69 -15.22
N LEU A 206 -23.65 6.70 -16.12
CA LEU A 206 -22.96 6.77 -17.40
C LEU A 206 -23.46 7.96 -18.26
N ALA A 207 -24.77 8.16 -18.35
CA ALA A 207 -25.34 9.27 -19.09
C ALA A 207 -24.92 10.65 -18.51
N ASP A 208 -24.90 10.77 -17.17
CA ASP A 208 -24.47 11.99 -16.50
C ASP A 208 -22.97 12.25 -16.69
N ALA A 209 -22.12 11.21 -16.61
CA ALA A 209 -20.69 11.31 -16.86
C ALA A 209 -20.37 11.70 -18.31
N GLU A 210 -21.06 11.09 -19.27
CA GLU A 210 -20.90 11.38 -20.71
C GLU A 210 -21.28 12.82 -21.03
N SER A 211 -22.43 13.28 -20.55
CA SER A 211 -22.89 14.65 -20.78
C SER A 211 -22.04 15.71 -20.08
N ALA A 212 -21.31 15.32 -19.02
CA ALA A 212 -20.30 16.15 -18.36
C ALA A 212 -18.91 16.08 -19.02
N GLY A 213 -18.74 15.26 -20.06
CA GLY A 213 -17.46 15.08 -20.75
C GLY A 213 -16.41 14.33 -19.95
N LEU A 214 -16.79 13.55 -18.93
CA LEU A 214 -15.85 12.71 -18.16
C LEU A 214 -15.30 11.57 -19.04
N VAL A 215 -14.05 11.18 -18.78
CA VAL A 215 -13.54 9.90 -19.31
C VAL A 215 -14.21 8.77 -18.53
N THR A 216 -14.82 7.81 -19.20
CA THR A 216 -15.62 6.76 -18.53
C THR A 216 -15.02 5.38 -18.72
N ALA A 217 -15.03 4.59 -17.66
CA ALA A 217 -14.80 3.14 -17.68
C ALA A 217 -15.89 2.44 -16.86
N ALA A 218 -15.96 1.12 -16.99
CA ALA A 218 -16.82 0.27 -16.18
C ALA A 218 -15.97 -0.58 -15.23
N TYR A 219 -16.57 -1.05 -14.15
CA TYR A 219 -16.00 -2.17 -13.40
C TYR A 219 -17.02 -3.28 -13.13
N HIS A 220 -16.52 -4.49 -12.93
CA HIS A 220 -17.28 -5.68 -12.56
C HIS A 220 -16.62 -6.31 -11.33
N TYR A 221 -17.36 -6.38 -10.22
CA TYR A 221 -16.92 -7.07 -9.02
C TYR A 221 -17.05 -8.58 -9.23
N LEU A 222 -15.91 -9.22 -9.43
CA LEU A 222 -15.81 -10.64 -9.74
C LEU A 222 -16.01 -11.46 -8.47
N ARG A 223 -17.10 -12.23 -8.43
CA ARG A 223 -17.38 -13.20 -7.36
C ARG A 223 -16.71 -14.53 -7.68
N ASN A 224 -16.28 -15.24 -6.64
CA ASN A 224 -15.79 -16.59 -6.77
C ASN A 224 -16.95 -17.49 -7.25
N PRO A 225 -16.75 -18.36 -8.24
CA PRO A 225 -17.76 -19.33 -8.66
C PRO A 225 -18.36 -20.16 -7.51
N SER A 226 -17.62 -20.41 -6.44
CA SER A 226 -18.13 -21.07 -5.24
C SER A 226 -19.20 -20.26 -4.49
N GLU A 227 -19.31 -18.95 -4.74
CA GLU A 227 -20.39 -18.09 -4.23
C GLU A 227 -21.70 -18.25 -5.02
N GLY A 228 -21.77 -19.20 -5.96
CA GLY A 228 -23.03 -19.65 -6.57
C GLY A 228 -23.30 -19.13 -7.99
N THR A 229 -22.34 -18.44 -8.63
CA THR A 229 -22.50 -17.96 -10.01
C THR A 229 -21.25 -18.19 -10.85
N SER A 230 -21.40 -18.80 -12.02
CA SER A 230 -20.26 -19.00 -12.93
C SER A 230 -19.74 -17.66 -13.46
N VAL A 231 -18.44 -17.58 -13.76
CA VAL A 231 -17.83 -16.38 -14.36
C VAL A 231 -18.56 -15.94 -15.63
N ALA A 232 -18.98 -16.90 -16.47
CA ALA A 232 -19.75 -16.59 -17.67
C ALA A 232 -21.09 -15.93 -17.34
N ALA A 233 -21.84 -16.44 -16.35
CA ALA A 233 -23.10 -15.84 -15.93
C ALA A 233 -22.92 -14.40 -15.39
N GLN A 234 -21.86 -14.18 -14.62
CA GLN A 234 -21.48 -12.86 -14.11
C GLN A 234 -21.19 -11.87 -15.24
N VAL A 235 -20.38 -12.27 -16.23
CA VAL A 235 -20.09 -11.45 -17.42
C VAL A 235 -21.34 -11.18 -18.25
N GLN A 236 -22.22 -12.18 -18.45
CA GLN A 236 -23.49 -11.97 -19.14
C GLN A 236 -24.38 -10.94 -18.43
N ALA A 237 -24.45 -10.97 -17.09
CA ALA A 237 -25.17 -9.95 -16.34
C ALA A 237 -24.57 -8.55 -16.55
N SER A 238 -23.24 -8.43 -16.55
CA SER A 238 -22.54 -7.17 -16.83
C SER A 238 -22.84 -6.64 -18.23
N LEU A 239 -22.81 -7.51 -19.25
CA LEU A 239 -23.15 -7.17 -20.64
C LEU A 239 -24.59 -6.67 -20.78
N GLN A 240 -25.54 -7.29 -20.06
CA GLN A 240 -26.93 -6.84 -20.02
C GLN A 240 -27.07 -5.45 -19.38
N VAL A 241 -26.29 -5.16 -18.32
CA VAL A 241 -26.27 -3.83 -17.70
C VAL A 241 -25.69 -2.78 -18.64
N MET A 242 -24.60 -3.10 -19.35
CA MET A 242 -23.98 -2.18 -20.30
C MET A 242 -24.86 -1.90 -21.53
N GLY A 243 -25.59 -2.91 -22.01
CA GLY A 243 -26.36 -2.82 -23.25
C GLY A 243 -25.48 -2.40 -24.43
N ASN A 244 -25.95 -1.43 -25.22
CA ASN A 244 -25.22 -0.92 -26.39
C ASN A 244 -24.10 0.06 -26.03
N LYS A 245 -24.00 0.50 -24.77
CA LYS A 245 -23.01 1.47 -24.31
C LYS A 245 -21.85 0.79 -23.56
N LYS A 246 -21.22 -0.19 -24.21
CA LYS A 246 -20.04 -0.88 -23.65
C LYS A 246 -18.92 0.11 -23.32
N ARG A 247 -18.29 -0.05 -22.16
CA ARG A 247 -17.13 0.74 -21.73
C ARG A 247 -15.95 -0.18 -21.45
N PRO A 248 -14.71 0.29 -21.59
CA PRO A 248 -13.55 -0.47 -21.15
C PRO A 248 -13.68 -0.87 -19.68
N MET A 249 -13.30 -2.10 -19.36
CA MET A 249 -13.65 -2.77 -18.12
C MET A 249 -12.44 -2.93 -17.20
N TRP A 250 -12.62 -2.60 -15.93
CA TRP A 250 -11.79 -3.09 -14.83
C TRP A 250 -12.44 -4.33 -14.20
N ILE A 251 -11.64 -5.36 -13.96
CA ILE A 251 -12.09 -6.52 -13.17
C ILE A 251 -11.73 -6.23 -11.72
N ASP A 252 -12.72 -6.11 -10.86
CA ASP A 252 -12.53 -5.89 -9.43
C ASP A 252 -12.37 -7.26 -8.73
N VAL A 253 -11.16 -7.46 -8.19
CA VAL A 253 -10.62 -8.73 -7.67
C VAL A 253 -10.43 -8.58 -6.17
N GLU A 254 -11.51 -8.75 -5.42
CA GLU A 254 -11.47 -8.61 -3.96
C GLU A 254 -12.51 -9.40 -3.17
N THR A 255 -13.21 -10.36 -3.78
CA THR A 255 -14.23 -11.16 -3.07
C THR A 255 -13.68 -11.87 -1.84
N ASN A 256 -14.43 -11.85 -0.73
CA ASN A 256 -14.01 -12.35 0.57
C ASN A 256 -13.54 -13.82 0.57
N VAL A 257 -14.11 -14.65 -0.30
CA VAL A 257 -13.79 -16.09 -0.39
C VAL A 257 -12.41 -16.33 -1.04
N GLY A 258 -11.80 -15.30 -1.64
CA GLY A 258 -10.61 -15.43 -2.46
C GLY A 258 -10.96 -15.87 -3.89
N LEU A 259 -9.99 -15.82 -4.80
CA LEU A 259 -10.16 -16.21 -6.20
C LEU A 259 -9.04 -17.12 -6.65
N HIS A 260 -9.34 -18.06 -7.53
CA HIS A 260 -8.29 -18.69 -8.32
C HIS A 260 -7.89 -17.74 -9.46
N VAL A 261 -6.61 -17.70 -9.81
CA VAL A 261 -6.08 -16.90 -10.93
C VAL A 261 -6.86 -17.16 -12.24
N ASP A 262 -7.29 -18.40 -12.45
CA ASP A 262 -8.06 -18.78 -13.64
C ASP A 262 -9.47 -18.18 -13.68
N HIS A 263 -10.06 -17.82 -12.54
CA HIS A 263 -11.32 -17.08 -12.52
C HIS A 263 -11.14 -15.69 -13.13
N ILE A 264 -10.02 -15.02 -12.80
CA ILE A 264 -9.68 -13.70 -13.32
C ILE A 264 -9.38 -13.79 -14.83
N ARG A 265 -8.59 -14.80 -15.24
CA ARG A 265 -8.29 -15.06 -16.66
C ARG A 265 -9.56 -15.37 -17.46
N ALA A 266 -10.45 -16.20 -16.91
CA ALA A 266 -11.73 -16.53 -17.54
C ALA A 266 -12.61 -15.29 -17.69
N CYS A 267 -12.69 -14.45 -16.65
CA CYS A 267 -13.45 -13.21 -16.67
C CYS A 267 -12.93 -12.27 -17.77
N LYS A 268 -11.60 -12.08 -17.82
CA LYS A 268 -10.94 -11.28 -18.85
C LYS A 268 -11.28 -11.78 -20.26
N ARG A 269 -11.04 -13.07 -20.52
CA ARG A 269 -11.30 -13.68 -21.83
C ARG A 269 -12.77 -13.56 -22.24
N GLU A 270 -13.69 -13.76 -21.30
CA GLU A 270 -15.12 -13.73 -21.60
C GLU A 270 -15.57 -12.30 -21.96
N PHE A 271 -15.14 -11.26 -21.23
CA PHE A 271 -15.41 -9.88 -21.64
C PHE A 271 -14.83 -9.55 -23.03
N GLU A 272 -13.57 -9.92 -23.29
CA GLU A 272 -12.91 -9.64 -24.57
C GLU A 272 -13.56 -10.38 -25.74
N ARG A 273 -14.01 -11.62 -25.53
CA ARG A 273 -14.77 -12.40 -26.52
C ARG A 273 -16.07 -11.70 -26.94
N HIS A 274 -16.67 -10.91 -26.04
CA HIS A 274 -17.86 -10.10 -26.31
C HIS A 274 -17.53 -8.67 -26.73
N GLY A 275 -16.29 -8.39 -27.15
CA GLY A 275 -15.86 -7.10 -27.66
C GLY A 275 -15.75 -6.01 -26.58
N VAL A 276 -15.69 -6.38 -25.31
CA VAL A 276 -15.42 -5.45 -24.21
C VAL A 276 -13.92 -5.46 -23.92
N ARG A 277 -13.24 -4.34 -24.17
CA ARG A 277 -11.84 -4.18 -23.80
C ARG A 277 -11.69 -4.26 -22.29
N VAL A 278 -10.82 -5.16 -21.81
CA VAL A 278 -10.39 -5.18 -20.41
C VAL A 278 -9.15 -4.31 -20.26
N ILE A 279 -9.23 -3.27 -19.42
CA ILE A 279 -8.12 -2.36 -19.11
C ILE A 279 -7.12 -3.07 -18.19
N GLY A 280 -7.66 -3.70 -17.16
CA GLY A 280 -6.96 -4.64 -16.31
C GLY A 280 -7.69 -4.94 -15.00
N ALA A 281 -6.94 -5.13 -13.92
CA ALA A 281 -7.49 -5.55 -12.63
C ALA A 281 -7.42 -4.44 -11.59
N TYR A 282 -8.45 -4.39 -10.75
CA TYR A 282 -8.46 -3.66 -9.49
C TYR A 282 -8.30 -4.61 -8.32
N SER A 283 -7.46 -4.26 -7.36
CA SER A 283 -7.32 -4.97 -6.09
C SER A 283 -6.47 -4.16 -5.10
N TYR A 284 -6.24 -4.72 -3.91
CA TYR A 284 -5.29 -4.21 -2.92
C TYR A 284 -4.28 -5.28 -2.52
N VAL A 285 -3.14 -4.81 -1.99
CA VAL A 285 -1.92 -5.61 -1.75
C VAL A 285 -2.18 -6.89 -0.94
N PRO A 286 -2.75 -6.82 0.28
CA PRO A 286 -3.08 -8.03 1.03
C PRO A 286 -3.98 -9.02 0.29
N TYR A 287 -4.90 -8.56 -0.56
CA TYR A 287 -5.76 -9.46 -1.32
C TYR A 287 -4.95 -10.19 -2.39
N TRP A 288 -4.27 -9.43 -3.24
CA TRP A 288 -3.54 -9.98 -4.37
C TRP A 288 -2.47 -10.99 -3.95
N GLU A 289 -1.74 -10.70 -2.87
CA GLU A 289 -0.65 -11.53 -2.37
C GLU A 289 -1.13 -12.79 -1.62
N ARG A 290 -2.34 -12.78 -1.04
CA ARG A 290 -2.75 -13.81 -0.06
C ARG A 290 -4.09 -14.49 -0.32
N ARG A 291 -4.92 -13.91 -1.17
CA ARG A 291 -6.28 -14.40 -1.47
C ARG A 291 -6.42 -14.92 -2.90
N ILE A 292 -5.36 -14.83 -3.69
CA ILE A 292 -5.30 -15.42 -5.02
C ILE A 292 -4.58 -16.77 -4.98
N ALA A 293 -5.27 -17.81 -5.44
CA ALA A 293 -4.73 -19.17 -5.58
C ALA A 293 -4.25 -19.43 -7.02
N PRO A 294 -3.25 -20.31 -7.24
CA PRO A 294 -2.52 -21.08 -6.23
C PRO A 294 -1.38 -20.28 -5.56
N ARG A 295 -0.98 -19.17 -6.17
CA ARG A 295 0.00 -18.20 -5.66
C ARG A 295 -0.24 -16.86 -6.33
N GLU A 296 0.48 -15.83 -5.89
CA GLU A 296 0.47 -14.52 -6.54
C GLU A 296 0.79 -14.65 -8.04
N PRO A 297 -0.14 -14.25 -8.94
CA PRO A 297 0.05 -14.38 -10.37
C PRO A 297 0.89 -13.22 -10.93
N ASP A 298 1.48 -13.44 -12.12
CA ASP A 298 2.06 -12.35 -12.90
C ASP A 298 0.95 -11.36 -13.24
N SER A 299 1.08 -10.15 -12.73
CA SER A 299 0.04 -9.16 -12.84
C SER A 299 -0.03 -8.62 -14.28
N HIS A 300 1.05 -8.68 -15.07
CA HIS A 300 1.04 -8.26 -16.50
C HIS A 300 0.06 -9.05 -17.37
N GLU A 301 -0.30 -10.28 -16.96
CA GLU A 301 -1.30 -11.11 -17.66
C GLU A 301 -2.67 -10.44 -17.77
N PHE A 302 -3.00 -9.56 -16.82
CA PHE A 302 -4.32 -8.95 -16.73
C PHE A 302 -4.39 -7.57 -17.37
N GLY A 303 -3.27 -6.98 -17.81
CA GLY A 303 -3.21 -5.63 -18.33
C GLY A 303 -2.70 -4.65 -17.28
N LYS A 304 -3.40 -3.54 -17.07
CA LYS A 304 -3.00 -2.48 -16.13
C LYS A 304 -3.51 -2.75 -14.72
N PHE A 305 -2.93 -2.08 -13.73
CA PHE A 305 -3.33 -2.20 -12.32
C PHE A 305 -3.93 -0.92 -11.78
N TRP A 306 -5.14 -1.05 -11.28
CA TRP A 306 -5.83 -0.06 -10.46
C TRP A 306 -5.72 -0.50 -9.01
N VAL A 307 -4.89 0.18 -8.23
CA VAL A 307 -4.52 -0.28 -6.88
C VAL A 307 -5.29 0.52 -5.84
N ALA A 308 -5.91 -0.16 -4.88
CA ALA A 308 -6.43 0.46 -3.67
C ALA A 308 -5.38 0.51 -2.56
N ALA A 309 -5.15 1.72 -2.04
CA ALA A 309 -4.30 1.95 -0.87
C ALA A 309 -4.61 3.32 -0.26
N TYR A 310 -5.39 3.34 0.83
CA TYR A 310 -6.00 4.59 1.31
C TYR A 310 -5.13 5.38 2.30
N GLY A 311 -4.08 4.77 2.84
CA GLY A 311 -3.28 5.38 3.90
C GLY A 311 -4.16 5.80 5.09
N ARG A 312 -4.27 7.10 5.35
CA ARG A 312 -5.13 7.65 6.42
C ARG A 312 -6.62 7.68 6.08
N ASN A 313 -6.96 7.40 4.83
CA ASN A 313 -8.31 7.51 4.29
C ASN A 313 -8.99 8.84 4.63
N ALA A 314 -8.28 9.93 4.34
CA ALA A 314 -8.70 11.28 4.70
C ALA A 314 -10.02 11.64 4.00
N SER A 315 -10.89 12.35 4.71
CA SER A 315 -12.10 12.94 4.15
C SER A 315 -11.85 14.39 3.75
N GLY A 316 -12.39 14.80 2.61
CA GLY A 316 -12.23 16.16 2.07
C GLY A 316 -12.33 16.18 0.55
N LYS A 317 -12.09 17.36 -0.03
CA LYS A 317 -12.08 17.52 -1.48
C LYS A 317 -10.90 16.77 -2.10
N PRO A 318 -11.05 16.10 -3.25
CA PRO A 318 -10.04 15.22 -3.84
C PRO A 318 -8.61 15.79 -3.87
N ARG A 319 -8.45 17.04 -4.32
CA ARG A 319 -7.14 17.70 -4.44
C ARG A 319 -6.49 18.00 -3.08
N ASP A 320 -7.30 18.25 -2.06
CA ASP A 320 -6.82 18.62 -0.73
C ASP A 320 -6.34 17.38 0.06
N ILE A 321 -6.92 16.22 -0.23
CA ILE A 321 -6.59 14.95 0.43
C ILE A 321 -5.61 14.08 -0.35
N TYR A 322 -5.29 14.45 -1.61
CA TYR A 322 -4.33 13.71 -2.42
C TYR A 322 -2.89 13.91 -1.93
N PRO A 323 -2.15 12.83 -1.60
CA PRO A 323 -0.80 12.94 -1.03
C PRO A 323 0.30 13.23 -2.05
N GLY A 324 -0.03 13.43 -3.33
CA GLY A 324 0.89 13.90 -4.36
C GLY A 324 1.53 12.81 -5.23
N ASN A 325 2.04 13.21 -6.40
CA ASN A 325 2.62 12.30 -7.41
C ASN A 325 3.92 11.62 -7.00
N ASN A 326 4.61 12.17 -6.00
CA ASN A 326 5.85 11.59 -5.46
C ASN A 326 5.57 10.66 -4.26
N HIS A 327 4.30 10.42 -3.94
CA HIS A 327 3.95 9.51 -2.85
C HIS A 327 4.44 8.09 -3.14
N ARG A 328 5.01 7.44 -2.12
CA ARG A 328 5.62 6.10 -2.22
C ARG A 328 4.70 5.03 -2.80
N GLN A 329 3.38 5.21 -2.69
CA GLN A 329 2.40 4.27 -3.23
C GLN A 329 2.54 4.08 -4.75
N TRP A 330 2.89 5.14 -5.49
CA TRP A 330 3.16 5.03 -6.93
C TRP A 330 4.37 4.13 -7.26
N GLY A 331 5.25 3.89 -6.28
CA GLY A 331 6.39 2.99 -6.39
C GLY A 331 6.14 1.59 -5.81
N TYR A 332 5.01 1.34 -5.16
CA TYR A 332 4.69 0.06 -4.54
C TYR A 332 3.87 -0.81 -5.49
N PRO A 333 4.41 -1.94 -5.99
CA PRO A 333 3.72 -2.74 -6.98
C PRO A 333 2.58 -3.59 -6.38
N LEU A 334 1.62 -3.97 -7.22
CA LEU A 334 0.68 -5.07 -6.96
C LEU A 334 1.08 -6.23 -7.89
N GLY A 335 1.53 -7.35 -7.31
CA GLY A 335 2.34 -8.30 -8.06
C GLY A 335 3.65 -7.67 -8.51
N ASN A 336 3.94 -7.80 -9.79
CA ASN A 336 5.13 -7.29 -10.46
C ASN A 336 4.84 -6.02 -11.30
N GLN A 337 3.75 -5.30 -11.03
CA GLN A 337 3.40 -4.04 -11.69
C GLN A 337 3.17 -2.89 -10.73
N LYS A 338 3.72 -1.72 -11.07
CA LYS A 338 3.38 -0.47 -10.39
C LYS A 338 1.95 -0.02 -10.73
N PRO A 339 1.29 0.75 -9.85
CA PRO A 339 -0.06 1.25 -10.12
C PRO A 339 -0.10 2.08 -11.39
N SER A 340 -1.02 1.74 -12.29
CA SER A 340 -1.39 2.59 -13.42
C SER A 340 -2.46 3.60 -13.02
N LEU A 341 -3.33 3.20 -12.08
CA LEU A 341 -4.34 4.04 -11.44
C LEU A 341 -4.31 3.75 -9.93
N TRP A 342 -4.57 4.75 -9.10
CA TRP A 342 -4.54 4.59 -7.65
C TRP A 342 -5.84 5.10 -7.02
N GLN A 343 -6.60 4.21 -6.39
CA GLN A 343 -7.67 4.57 -5.46
C GLN A 343 -7.04 4.89 -4.09
N PHE A 344 -7.00 6.18 -3.76
CA PHE A 344 -6.26 6.68 -2.60
C PHE A 344 -7.15 7.04 -1.41
N GLY A 345 -8.46 6.86 -1.53
CA GLY A 345 -9.39 6.98 -0.42
C GLY A 345 -10.81 6.56 -0.80
N SER A 346 -11.62 6.33 0.22
CA SER A 346 -13.04 5.96 0.13
C SER A 346 -14.00 7.00 0.73
N ASN A 347 -13.44 8.12 1.22
CA ASN A 347 -14.16 9.12 2.00
C ASN A 347 -14.10 10.53 1.38
N ALA A 348 -13.79 10.64 0.09
CA ALA A 348 -13.73 11.95 -0.55
C ALA A 348 -15.12 12.58 -0.59
N GLN A 349 -15.18 13.90 -0.45
CA GLN A 349 -16.41 14.67 -0.53
C GLN A 349 -16.54 15.24 -1.94
N VAL A 350 -17.49 14.71 -2.72
CA VAL A 350 -17.72 15.10 -4.11
C VAL A 350 -19.23 15.13 -4.38
N ALA A 351 -19.73 16.21 -4.97
CA ALA A 351 -21.15 16.39 -5.32
C ALA A 351 -22.12 16.14 -4.15
N GLY A 352 -21.68 16.38 -2.91
CA GLY A 352 -22.45 16.14 -1.70
C GLY A 352 -22.42 14.69 -1.16
N PHE A 353 -21.60 13.80 -1.75
CA PHE A 353 -21.47 12.40 -1.36
C PHE A 353 -20.08 12.09 -0.79
N SER A 354 -20.02 11.13 0.13
CA SER A 354 -18.80 10.37 0.44
C SER A 354 -18.60 9.32 -0.64
N VAL A 355 -17.47 9.37 -1.34
CA VAL A 355 -17.21 8.53 -2.52
C VAL A 355 -15.75 8.12 -2.59
N ASP A 356 -15.50 7.00 -3.27
CA ASP A 356 -14.17 6.53 -3.63
C ASP A 356 -13.48 7.50 -4.61
N ILE A 357 -12.19 7.72 -4.38
CA ILE A 357 -11.41 8.71 -5.13
C ILE A 357 -10.09 8.14 -5.64
N ASN A 358 -9.83 8.49 -6.89
CA ASN A 358 -8.74 7.96 -7.69
C ASN A 358 -7.87 9.07 -8.24
N ALA A 359 -6.59 8.77 -8.40
CA ALA A 359 -5.63 9.60 -9.09
C ALA A 359 -5.00 8.84 -10.25
N PHE A 360 -4.76 9.54 -11.35
CA PHE A 360 -3.95 9.11 -12.47
C PHE A 360 -2.81 10.11 -12.68
N ARG A 361 -1.57 9.61 -12.82
CA ARG A 361 -0.39 10.44 -13.13
C ARG A 361 -0.30 10.72 -14.63
N GLY A 362 -1.14 11.63 -15.10
CA GLY A 362 -1.12 12.13 -16.46
C GLY A 362 -2.32 13.01 -16.76
N THR A 363 -2.45 13.37 -18.03
CA THR A 363 -3.55 14.15 -18.59
C THR A 363 -4.80 13.30 -18.82
N LYS A 364 -5.93 13.96 -19.06
CA LYS A 364 -7.20 13.31 -19.45
C LYS A 364 -7.08 12.53 -20.76
N GLU A 365 -6.27 13.01 -21.70
CA GLU A 365 -5.97 12.34 -22.98
C GLU A 365 -5.15 11.07 -22.76
N GLN A 366 -4.14 11.12 -21.90
CA GLN A 366 -3.35 9.94 -21.52
C GLN A 366 -4.20 8.91 -20.78
N LEU A 367 -5.13 9.35 -19.93
CA LEU A 367 -6.09 8.45 -19.28
C LEU A 367 -7.05 7.82 -20.31
N ARG A 368 -7.53 8.60 -21.28
CA ARG A 368 -8.37 8.07 -22.37
C ARG A 368 -7.61 7.01 -23.17
N ALA A 369 -6.33 7.22 -23.46
CA ALA A 369 -5.48 6.23 -24.10
C ALA A 369 -5.29 4.97 -23.24
N LEU A 370 -5.14 5.11 -21.91
CA LEU A 370 -5.09 3.98 -20.98
C LEU A 370 -6.37 3.13 -21.06
N PHE A 371 -7.55 3.78 -21.00
CA PHE A 371 -8.84 3.08 -20.97
C PHE A 371 -9.20 2.48 -22.34
N TYR A 372 -9.13 3.27 -23.41
CA TYR A 372 -9.66 2.88 -24.73
C TYR A 372 -8.60 2.26 -25.66
N GLY A 373 -7.32 2.32 -25.30
CA GLY A 373 -6.22 1.98 -26.19
C GLY A 373 -5.83 3.14 -27.12
N GLY A 374 -4.58 3.14 -27.58
CA GLY A 374 -4.01 4.17 -28.46
C GLY A 374 -2.74 4.83 -27.91
N SER A 375 -1.98 5.52 -28.76
CA SER A 375 -0.77 6.26 -28.37
C SER A 375 -1.11 7.69 -27.96
N ALA A 376 -0.94 8.05 -26.69
CA ALA A 376 -0.95 9.45 -26.28
C ALA A 376 0.31 10.16 -26.82
N LYS A 377 0.16 11.37 -27.39
CA LYS A 377 1.32 12.18 -27.77
C LYS A 377 2.14 12.52 -26.50
N PRO A 378 3.47 12.37 -26.51
CA PRO A 378 4.31 12.81 -25.39
C PRO A 378 4.11 14.31 -25.14
N THR A 379 3.98 14.70 -23.87
CA THR A 379 3.92 16.12 -23.49
C THR A 379 5.26 16.79 -23.85
N PRO A 380 5.29 17.92 -24.59
CA PRO A 380 6.52 18.67 -24.77
C PRO A 380 6.98 19.20 -23.41
N ALA A 381 8.17 18.81 -22.96
CA ALA A 381 8.80 19.44 -21.82
C ALA A 381 9.04 20.93 -22.17
N LYS A 382 8.55 21.86 -21.35
CA LYS A 382 8.87 23.29 -21.50
C LYS A 382 10.39 23.48 -21.42
N PRO A 383 11.00 24.32 -22.28
CA PRO A 383 12.44 24.55 -22.24
C PRO A 383 12.81 25.27 -20.93
N SER A 384 13.60 24.60 -20.09
CA SER A 384 14.21 25.21 -18.90
C SER A 384 15.49 25.96 -19.29
N LYS A 385 15.69 27.13 -18.69
CA LYS A 385 16.90 27.96 -18.82
C LYS A 385 18.17 27.15 -18.51
N PRO A 386 19.32 27.48 -19.13
CA PRO A 386 20.56 26.72 -18.94
C PRO A 386 21.03 26.85 -17.49
N GLN A 387 20.98 25.75 -16.75
CA GLN A 387 21.63 25.62 -15.45
C GLN A 387 23.03 25.03 -15.67
N HIS A 388 23.96 25.51 -14.85
CA HIS A 388 25.39 25.19 -14.86
C HIS A 388 25.67 23.69 -14.99
N LYS A 389 26.68 23.36 -15.81
CA LYS A 389 27.33 22.05 -15.86
C LYS A 389 27.90 21.72 -14.48
N GLU A 390 27.24 20.86 -13.73
CA GLU A 390 27.87 20.03 -12.71
C GLU A 390 27.98 18.61 -13.27
N ASP A 391 29.21 18.09 -13.23
CA ASP A 391 29.64 16.84 -13.84
C ASP A 391 28.93 15.63 -13.23
N ASN A 392 28.05 15.00 -14.00
CA ASN A 392 27.56 13.65 -13.71
C ASN A 392 28.63 12.62 -14.11
N MET A 393 29.55 12.34 -13.18
CA MET A 393 30.45 11.20 -13.24
C MET A 393 29.75 10.01 -12.55
N THR A 394 29.22 9.10 -13.37
CA THR A 394 28.22 8.09 -12.99
C THR A 394 28.76 6.91 -12.17
N ASP A 395 27.89 6.39 -11.30
CA ASP A 395 27.91 5.15 -10.48
C ASP A 395 28.64 3.94 -11.12
N PHE A 396 28.70 3.86 -12.44
CA PHE A 396 29.34 2.79 -13.21
C PHE A 396 30.86 2.68 -13.04
N ASP A 397 31.57 3.81 -13.01
CA ASP A 397 33.04 3.80 -12.87
C ASP A 397 33.48 3.36 -11.47
N GLN A 398 32.59 3.49 -10.47
CA GLN A 398 32.85 3.04 -9.11
C GLN A 398 32.66 1.53 -8.97
N ILE A 399 31.67 0.96 -9.67
CA ILE A 399 31.37 -0.47 -9.67
C ILE A 399 32.45 -1.24 -10.46
N ASP A 400 32.85 -0.76 -11.64
CA ASP A 400 33.92 -1.36 -12.45
C ASP A 400 35.28 -1.33 -11.72
N ARG A 401 35.60 -0.21 -11.04
CA ARG A 401 36.80 -0.11 -10.19
C ARG A 401 36.80 -1.11 -9.02
N ARG A 402 35.64 -1.33 -8.37
CA ARG A 402 35.51 -2.32 -7.28
C ARG A 402 35.66 -3.75 -7.74
N TYR A 403 35.28 -4.07 -8.97
CA TYR A 403 35.47 -5.41 -9.53
C TYR A 403 36.94 -5.65 -9.90
N LYS A 404 37.57 -4.70 -10.60
CA LYS A 404 38.99 -4.79 -10.98
C LYS A 404 39.95 -4.80 -9.78
N SER A 405 39.58 -4.18 -8.66
CA SER A 405 40.38 -4.24 -7.43
C SER A 405 40.33 -5.60 -6.70
N ARG A 406 39.29 -6.42 -6.96
CA ARG A 406 39.13 -7.75 -6.36
C ARG A 406 39.73 -8.87 -7.22
N VAL A 407 40.00 -8.62 -8.50
CA VAL A 407 40.60 -9.60 -9.43
C VAL A 407 41.74 -8.93 -10.24
N PRO A 408 42.95 -8.83 -9.67
CA PRO A 408 44.07 -8.15 -10.31
C PRO A 408 44.49 -8.84 -11.62
N GLY A 409 44.56 -8.10 -12.73
CA GLY A 409 44.98 -8.59 -14.05
C GLY A 409 43.84 -8.91 -15.04
N SER A 410 42.58 -8.76 -14.63
CA SER A 410 41.41 -8.88 -15.50
C SER A 410 41.41 -7.81 -16.61
N LYS A 411 41.40 -8.24 -17.88
CA LYS A 411 41.26 -7.37 -19.07
C LYS A 411 39.81 -7.21 -19.54
N VAL A 412 38.83 -7.72 -18.79
CA VAL A 412 37.43 -7.75 -19.21
C VAL A 412 36.73 -6.45 -18.80
N THR A 413 36.20 -5.72 -19.78
CA THR A 413 35.27 -4.61 -19.57
C THR A 413 33.86 -5.20 -19.56
N MET A 414 33.19 -5.25 -18.39
CA MET A 414 31.85 -5.84 -18.32
C MET A 414 30.81 -4.86 -18.87
N THR A 415 30.01 -5.31 -19.83
CA THR A 415 28.81 -4.58 -20.26
C THR A 415 27.64 -4.88 -19.31
N PRO A 416 26.59 -4.02 -19.25
CA PRO A 416 25.39 -4.30 -18.46
C PRO A 416 24.73 -5.66 -18.81
N LEU A 417 24.87 -6.11 -20.06
CA LEU A 417 24.34 -7.39 -20.54
C LEU A 417 25.14 -8.59 -19.99
N ASP A 418 26.44 -8.43 -19.76
CA ASP A 418 27.31 -9.48 -19.21
C ASP A 418 27.07 -9.70 -17.71
N MET A 419 26.64 -8.65 -16.98
CA MET A 419 26.26 -8.77 -15.58
C MET A 419 24.93 -9.52 -15.39
N VAL A 420 23.93 -9.30 -16.26
CA VAL A 420 22.67 -10.07 -16.22
C VAL A 420 22.96 -11.55 -16.45
N ARG A 421 23.83 -11.88 -17.41
CA ARG A 421 24.26 -13.26 -17.68
C ARG A 421 25.04 -13.89 -16.52
N ASN A 422 25.82 -13.12 -15.77
CA ASN A 422 26.56 -13.61 -14.60
C ASN A 422 25.68 -13.83 -13.36
N VAL A 423 24.63 -13.03 -13.19
CA VAL A 423 23.63 -13.26 -12.13
C VAL A 423 22.88 -14.56 -12.38
N ASP A 424 22.52 -14.84 -13.63
CA ASP A 424 21.89 -16.11 -14.02
C ASP A 424 22.83 -17.31 -13.83
N ALA A 425 24.13 -17.17 -14.14
CA ALA A 425 25.12 -18.22 -13.91
C ALA A 425 25.37 -18.51 -12.42
N HIS A 426 25.38 -17.47 -11.56
CA HIS A 426 25.50 -17.65 -10.12
C HIS A 426 24.23 -18.23 -9.49
N ALA A 427 23.04 -17.84 -9.98
CA ALA A 427 21.78 -18.45 -9.57
C ALA A 427 21.74 -19.93 -9.96
N PHE A 428 22.22 -20.29 -11.15
CA PHE A 428 22.32 -21.66 -11.61
C PHE A 428 23.28 -22.52 -10.75
N LEU A 429 24.45 -21.98 -10.38
CA LEU A 429 25.40 -22.65 -9.48
C LEU A 429 24.87 -22.82 -8.04
N ILE A 430 24.06 -21.87 -7.55
CA ILE A 430 23.40 -21.98 -6.24
C ILE A 430 22.34 -23.08 -6.29
N LEU A 431 21.55 -23.16 -7.37
CA LEU A 431 20.54 -24.20 -7.55
C LEU A 431 21.18 -25.60 -7.61
N GLN A 432 22.29 -25.78 -8.33
CA GLN A 432 23.01 -27.07 -8.34
C GLN A 432 23.57 -27.46 -6.96
N LYS A 433 24.00 -26.49 -6.14
CA LYS A 433 24.46 -26.76 -4.76
C LYS A 433 23.32 -27.12 -3.82
N ILE A 434 22.13 -26.55 -4.02
CA ILE A 434 20.93 -26.89 -3.27
C ILE A 434 20.53 -28.34 -3.58
N GLU A 435 20.49 -28.71 -4.87
CA GLU A 435 20.20 -30.09 -5.30
C GLU A 435 21.17 -31.12 -4.70
N GLN A 436 22.46 -30.82 -4.67
CA GLN A 436 23.47 -31.70 -4.05
C GLN A 436 23.35 -31.81 -2.53
N LEU A 437 22.86 -30.75 -1.87
CA LEU A 437 22.60 -30.78 -0.43
C LEU A 437 21.34 -31.57 -0.10
N GLU A 438 20.29 -31.44 -0.91
CA GLU A 438 19.05 -32.21 -0.80
C GLU A 438 19.33 -33.71 -0.96
N GLN A 439 20.09 -34.12 -1.98
CA GLN A 439 20.51 -35.53 -2.15
C GLN A 439 21.33 -36.09 -0.98
N LYS A 440 22.18 -35.26 -0.36
CA LYS A 440 22.93 -35.66 0.84
C LYS A 440 22.05 -35.77 2.08
N ILE A 441 21.04 -34.92 2.20
CA ILE A 441 20.06 -34.98 3.28
C ILE A 441 19.24 -36.27 3.14
N ASP A 442 18.78 -36.59 1.93
CA ASP A 442 18.01 -37.80 1.65
C ASP A 442 18.79 -39.08 2.01
N GLN A 443 20.07 -39.14 1.62
CA GLN A 443 20.98 -40.25 1.98
C GLN A 443 21.22 -40.38 3.49
N LEU A 444 21.14 -39.27 4.25
CA LEU A 444 21.29 -39.28 5.71
C LEU A 444 20.00 -39.66 6.44
N THR A 445 18.85 -39.53 5.79
CA THR A 445 17.53 -39.91 6.32
C THR A 445 17.11 -41.34 5.96
N GLU A 446 17.61 -41.93 4.88
CA GLU A 446 17.35 -43.34 4.52
C GLU A 446 18.26 -44.35 5.25
N GLY A 447 19.28 -43.87 5.96
CA GLY A 447 20.21 -44.70 6.75
C GLY A 447 19.90 -44.83 8.24
N LYS A 448 18.67 -44.53 8.69
CA LYS A 448 18.25 -44.64 10.10
C LYS A 448 17.15 -45.66 10.32
#